data_AF-A0A849KZG8-F1
#
_entry.id   AF-A0A849KZG8-F1
#
_cell.length_a   1.000
_cell.length_b   1.000
_cell.length_c   1.000
_cell.angle_alpha   90.00
_cell.angle_beta   90.00
_cell.angle_gamma   90.00
#
_symmetry.space_group_name_H-M   'P 1'
#
loop_
_entity.id
_entity.type
_entity.pdbx_description
1 polymer ?
#
loop_
_entity_poly.entity_id
_entity_poly.type
_entity_poly.pdbx_seq_one_letter_code
_entity_poly.pdbx_strand_id
1 'polypeptide(L)'
;MWRSFHLYMRVAVAQRIERERDAGAPWRRWYKTSRWQKLRWMILQRDLFTCQMPGCGRIEAQTSKLVCDHIDPHRGDERKFWDERNLHCICKTCHDSEKQKQEQSSLHHRGVWD
;
A
#
# COMPACT_ATOMS: atom_id res chain seq x y z
N MET A 1 25.31 -12.10 27.89
CA MET A 1 26.01 -11.60 26.70
C MET A 1 25.48 -12.16 25.36
N TRP A 2 24.87 -13.35 25.31
CA TRP A 2 24.40 -13.98 24.05
C TRP A 2 23.07 -13.45 23.47
N ARG A 3 22.19 -12.88 24.29
CA ARG A 3 20.89 -12.33 23.84
C ARG A 3 21.04 -11.14 22.89
N SER A 4 22.03 -10.28 23.09
CA SER A 4 22.29 -9.13 22.23
C SER A 4 22.82 -9.52 20.85
N PHE A 5 23.66 -10.55 20.77
CA PHE A 5 24.20 -11.05 19.50
C PHE A 5 23.10 -11.69 18.64
N HIS A 6 22.20 -12.45 19.27
CA HIS A 6 21.07 -13.08 18.58
C HIS A 6 20.04 -12.06 18.08
N LEU A 7 19.79 -10.99 18.84
CA LEU A 7 18.93 -9.89 18.42
C LEU A 7 19.56 -9.12 17.25
N TYR A 8 20.86 -8.85 17.31
CA TYR A 8 21.60 -8.17 16.24
C TYR A 8 21.54 -8.95 14.92
N MET A 9 21.79 -10.27 14.96
CA MET A 9 21.70 -11.13 13.79
C MET A 9 20.28 -11.16 13.20
N ARG A 10 19.23 -11.17 14.04
CA ARG A 10 17.84 -11.08 13.59
C ARG A 10 17.52 -9.76 12.88
N VAL A 11 18.01 -8.63 13.41
CA VAL A 11 17.83 -7.32 12.79
C VAL A 11 18.59 -7.23 11.46
N ALA A 12 19.82 -7.73 11.40
CA ALA A 12 20.63 -7.73 10.18
C ALA A 12 20.01 -8.57 9.05
N VAL A 13 19.47 -9.75 9.38
CA VAL A 13 18.75 -10.60 8.41
C VAL A 13 17.48 -9.90 7.91
N ALA A 14 16.69 -9.28 8.79
CA ALA A 14 15.50 -8.55 8.40
C ALA A 14 15.81 -7.36 7.47
N GLN A 15 16.85 -6.58 7.78
CA GLN A 15 17.31 -5.46 6.96
C GLN A 15 17.79 -5.92 5.57
N ARG A 16 18.47 -7.07 5.49
CA ARG A 16 18.87 -7.65 4.21
C ARG A 16 17.67 -8.05 3.36
N ILE A 17 16.70 -8.77 3.95
CA ILE A 17 15.49 -9.20 3.25
C ILE A 17 14.70 -7.98 2.74
N GLU A 18 14.59 -6.92 3.54
CA GLU A 18 13.92 -5.68 3.09
C GLU A 18 14.64 -5.04 1.90
N ARG A 19 15.98 -4.93 1.94
CA ARG A 19 16.77 -4.40 0.82
C ARG A 19 16.62 -5.21 -0.46
N GLU A 20 16.61 -6.54 -0.37
CA GLU A 20 16.42 -7.43 -1.53
C GLU A 20 15.01 -7.27 -2.12
N ARG A 21 13.98 -7.11 -1.28
CA ARG A 21 12.61 -6.81 -1.73
C ARG A 21 12.49 -5.44 -2.38
N ASP A 22 13.09 -4.41 -1.78
CA ASP A 22 13.09 -3.05 -2.31
C ASP A 22 13.86 -2.98 -3.65
N ALA A 23 14.90 -3.80 -3.84
CA ALA A 23 15.63 -3.90 -5.11
C ALA A 23 14.77 -4.48 -6.25
N GLY A 24 13.90 -5.46 -5.96
CA GLY A 24 12.97 -6.03 -6.93
C GLY A 24 11.75 -5.16 -7.26
N ALA A 25 11.49 -4.12 -6.46
CA ALA A 25 10.34 -3.24 -6.58
C ALA A 25 10.73 -1.79 -6.17
N PRO A 26 11.54 -1.08 -6.99
CA PRO A 26 12.12 0.21 -6.61
C PRO A 26 11.07 1.29 -6.30
N TRP A 27 9.85 1.14 -6.82
CA TRP A 27 8.71 2.01 -6.52
C TRP A 27 8.26 1.96 -5.06
N ARG A 28 8.58 0.90 -4.29
CA ARG A 28 8.24 0.80 -2.85
C ARG A 28 8.77 1.98 -2.04
N ARG A 29 9.87 2.60 -2.48
CA ARG A 29 10.42 3.82 -1.87
C ARG A 29 9.45 5.00 -1.95
N TRP A 30 8.56 5.07 -2.94
CA TRP A 30 7.62 6.17 -3.10
C TRP A 30 6.62 6.23 -1.93
N TYR A 31 6.17 5.08 -1.44
CA TYR A 31 5.31 4.98 -0.25
C TYR A 31 5.95 5.54 1.03
N LYS A 32 7.29 5.58 1.09
CA LYS A 32 8.06 6.10 2.24
C LYS A 32 8.24 7.62 2.20
N THR A 33 7.83 8.31 1.12
CA THR A 33 8.06 9.75 0.93
C THR A 33 7.01 10.63 1.62
N SER A 34 7.41 11.86 1.98
CA SER A 34 6.49 12.88 2.48
C SER A 34 5.44 13.28 1.44
N ARG A 35 5.79 13.23 0.15
CA ARG A 35 4.85 13.46 -0.96
C ARG A 35 3.70 12.45 -0.91
N TRP A 36 4.00 11.16 -0.75
CA TRP A 36 2.98 10.13 -0.61
C TRP A 36 2.12 10.33 0.65
N GLN A 37 2.73 10.66 1.79
CA GLN A 37 1.98 10.89 3.03
C GLN A 37 0.96 12.03 2.88
N LYS A 38 1.35 13.13 2.23
CA LYS A 38 0.45 14.25 1.90
C LYS A 38 -0.65 13.82 0.94
N LEU A 39 -0.29 13.15 -0.16
CA LEU A 39 -1.25 12.67 -1.16
C LEU A 39 -2.28 11.73 -0.53
N ARG A 40 -1.82 10.73 0.22
CA ARG A 40 -2.68 9.82 0.98
C ARG A 40 -3.69 10.60 1.83
N TRP A 41 -3.24 11.58 2.61
CA TRP A 41 -4.14 12.37 3.45
C TRP A 41 -5.18 13.16 2.63
N MET A 42 -4.76 13.79 1.53
CA MET A 42 -5.67 14.51 0.63
C MET A 42 -6.75 13.59 0.05
N ILE A 43 -6.39 12.37 -0.37
CA ILE A 43 -7.36 11.40 -0.90
C ILE A 43 -8.35 10.95 0.17
N LEU A 44 -7.88 10.66 1.40
CA LEU A 44 -8.78 10.31 2.49
C LEU A 44 -9.78 11.44 2.81
N GLN A 45 -9.32 12.70 2.78
CA GLN A 45 -10.19 13.87 3.00
C GLN A 45 -11.16 14.10 1.84
N ARG A 46 -10.69 14.02 0.59
CA ARG A 46 -11.52 14.15 -0.62
C ARG A 46 -12.69 13.18 -0.58
N ASP A 47 -12.42 11.95 -0.16
CA ASP A 47 -13.40 10.87 -0.09
C ASP A 47 -14.16 10.84 1.25
N LEU A 48 -14.04 11.90 2.07
CA LEU A 48 -14.71 12.05 3.36
C LEU A 48 -14.51 10.84 4.29
N PHE A 49 -13.33 10.22 4.26
CA PHE A 49 -12.99 9.01 5.01
C PHE A 49 -13.96 7.84 4.75
N THR A 50 -14.59 7.84 3.58
CA THR A 50 -15.60 6.86 3.17
C THR A 50 -15.00 5.89 2.16
N CYS A 51 -15.22 4.60 2.37
CA CYS A 51 -14.79 3.55 1.45
C CYS A 51 -15.50 3.69 0.09
N GLN A 52 -14.72 3.90 -0.96
CA GLN A 52 -15.19 4.10 -2.33
C GLN A 52 -15.39 2.79 -3.11
N MET A 53 -15.11 1.62 -2.49
CA MET A 53 -15.41 0.34 -3.14
C MET A 53 -16.91 0.20 -3.41
N PRO A 54 -17.31 -0.28 -4.61
CA PRO A 54 -18.72 -0.46 -4.94
C PRO A 54 -19.47 -1.28 -3.90
N GLY A 55 -20.57 -0.74 -3.38
CA GLY A 55 -21.42 -1.39 -2.38
C GLY A 55 -20.93 -1.34 -0.93
N CYS A 56 -19.76 -0.73 -0.62
CA CYS A 56 -19.28 -0.62 0.75
C CYS A 56 -19.79 0.63 1.48
N GLY A 57 -19.38 1.83 1.04
CA GLY A 57 -19.83 3.11 1.63
C GLY A 57 -19.49 3.33 3.11
N ARG A 58 -18.66 2.47 3.72
CA ARG A 58 -18.31 2.58 5.14
C ARG A 58 -17.48 3.84 5.42
N ILE A 59 -17.96 4.67 6.34
CA ILE A 59 -17.19 5.77 6.92
C ILE A 59 -16.32 5.24 8.07
N GLU A 60 -15.06 5.66 8.15
CA GLU A 60 -14.13 5.20 9.19
C GLU A 60 -13.28 6.35 9.74
N ALA A 61 -13.42 6.64 11.04
CA ALA A 61 -12.67 7.72 11.70
C ALA A 61 -11.21 7.33 11.97
N GLN A 62 -10.90 6.03 12.11
CA GLN A 62 -9.54 5.56 12.36
C GLN A 62 -8.79 5.38 11.05
N THR A 63 -7.96 6.35 10.68
CA THR A 63 -7.24 6.31 9.40
C THR A 63 -6.28 5.13 9.24
N SER A 64 -5.91 4.43 10.31
CA SER A 64 -5.15 3.17 10.26
C SER A 64 -5.94 2.00 9.67
N LYS A 65 -7.27 2.11 9.63
CA LYS A 65 -8.20 1.15 9.00
C LYS A 65 -8.59 1.57 7.58
N LEU A 66 -8.02 2.65 7.06
CA LEU A 66 -8.19 3.13 5.70
C LEU A 66 -6.89 3.03 4.90
N VAL A 67 -7.03 2.71 3.63
CA VAL A 67 -5.95 2.64 2.65
C VAL A 67 -6.26 3.65 1.54
N CYS A 68 -5.23 4.39 1.12
CA CYS A 68 -5.26 5.13 -0.13
C CYS A 68 -4.72 4.19 -1.20
N ASP A 69 -5.63 3.63 -1.97
CA ASP A 69 -5.38 2.53 -2.89
C ASP A 69 -5.41 3.03 -4.34
N HIS A 70 -4.69 2.35 -5.24
CA HIS A 70 -4.72 2.65 -6.67
C HIS A 70 -5.86 1.87 -7.33
N ILE A 71 -6.78 2.58 -7.98
CA ILE A 71 -7.89 2.02 -8.76
C ILE A 71 -7.32 1.09 -9.84
N ASP A 72 -6.45 1.62 -10.70
CA ASP A 72 -5.61 0.86 -11.62
C ASP A 72 -4.22 0.67 -11.02
N PRO A 73 -3.79 -0.58 -10.72
CA PRO A 73 -2.48 -0.85 -10.13
C PRO A 73 -1.35 -0.23 -10.94
N HIS A 74 -0.52 0.57 -10.27
CA HIS A 74 0.51 1.34 -10.96
C HIS A 74 1.62 0.45 -11.55
N ARG A 75 1.94 -0.71 -10.94
CA ARG A 75 2.93 -1.70 -11.44
C ARG A 75 4.28 -1.09 -11.83
N GLY A 76 4.73 -0.08 -11.06
CA GLY A 76 5.96 0.67 -11.32
C GLY A 76 5.82 1.87 -12.27
N ASP A 77 4.65 2.11 -12.87
CA ASP A 77 4.36 3.33 -13.62
C ASP A 77 4.21 4.52 -12.65
N GLU A 78 5.18 5.43 -12.71
CA GLU A 78 5.22 6.62 -11.83
C GLU A 78 4.04 7.56 -12.08
N ARG A 79 3.57 7.69 -13.32
CA ARG A 79 2.45 8.57 -13.65
C ARG A 79 1.18 8.06 -13.00
N LYS A 80 0.91 6.75 -13.09
CA LYS A 80 -0.23 6.12 -12.41
C LYS A 80 -0.11 6.20 -10.88
N PHE A 81 1.12 6.13 -10.36
CA PHE A 81 1.35 6.17 -8.92
C PHE A 81 0.92 7.50 -8.30
N TRP A 82 1.24 8.61 -8.96
CA TRP A 82 0.98 9.96 -8.46
C TRP A 82 -0.33 10.59 -8.96
N ASP A 83 -1.08 9.91 -9.82
CA ASP A 83 -2.34 10.43 -10.35
C ASP A 83 -3.45 10.35 -9.29
N GLU A 84 -3.89 11.51 -8.80
CA GLU A 84 -4.97 11.62 -7.82
C GLU A 84 -6.28 10.97 -8.29
N ARG A 85 -6.53 10.99 -9.60
CA ARG A 85 -7.75 10.39 -10.19
C ARG A 85 -7.68 8.87 -10.21
N ASN A 86 -6.48 8.31 -10.11
CA ASN A 86 -6.25 6.88 -9.99
C ASN A 86 -6.21 6.41 -8.53
N LEU A 87 -6.44 7.31 -7.56
CA LEU A 87 -6.42 6.99 -6.14
C LEU A 87 -7.81 7.08 -5.53
N HIS A 88 -8.09 6.20 -4.57
CA HIS A 88 -9.32 6.25 -3.76
C HIS A 88 -9.09 5.79 -2.31
N CYS A 89 -9.95 6.26 -1.42
CA CYS A 89 -10.03 5.83 -0.04
C CYS A 89 -10.85 4.54 0.05
N ILE A 90 -10.26 3.46 0.56
CA ILE A 90 -10.98 2.20 0.82
C ILE A 90 -10.68 1.67 2.22
N CYS A 91 -11.64 0.95 2.81
CA CYS A 91 -11.41 0.33 4.11
C CYS A 91 -10.50 -0.89 3.97
N LYS A 92 -9.71 -1.16 5.01
CA LYS A 92 -8.76 -2.28 5.03
C LYS A 92 -9.42 -3.63 4.71
N THR A 93 -10.66 -3.83 5.18
CA THR A 93 -11.40 -5.06 4.89
C THR A 93 -11.64 -5.24 3.38
N CYS A 94 -12.07 -4.20 2.67
CA CYS A 94 -12.27 -4.26 1.22
C CYS A 94 -10.93 -4.34 0.46
N HIS A 95 -9.90 -3.62 0.92
CA HIS A 95 -8.56 -3.67 0.35
C HIS A 95 -8.01 -5.11 0.39
N ASP A 96 -7.98 -5.73 1.56
CA ASP A 96 -7.36 -7.04 1.77
C ASP A 96 -8.18 -8.21 1.18
N SER A 97 -9.41 -7.96 0.71
CA SER A 97 -10.30 -8.98 0.15
C SER A 97 -10.63 -8.73 -1.31
N GLU A 98 -11.63 -7.90 -1.57
CA GLU A 98 -12.19 -7.67 -2.91
C GLU A 98 -11.18 -7.02 -3.85
N LYS A 99 -10.49 -5.96 -3.40
CA LYS A 99 -9.46 -5.31 -4.23
C LYS A 99 -8.32 -6.26 -4.56
N GLN A 100 -7.77 -6.95 -3.55
CA GLN A 100 -6.73 -7.96 -3.79
C GLN A 100 -7.20 -9.04 -4.79
N LYS A 101 -8.44 -9.53 -4.72
CA LYS A 101 -8.98 -10.49 -5.71
C LYS A 101 -9.01 -9.90 -7.13
N GLN A 102 -9.45 -8.65 -7.28
CA GLN A 102 -9.49 -7.96 -8.58
C GLN A 102 -8.09 -7.75 -9.17
N GLU A 103 -7.10 -7.46 -8.33
CA GLU A 103 -5.72 -7.35 -8.79
C GLU A 103 -5.15 -8.70 -9.23
N GLN A 104 -5.38 -9.76 -8.46
CA GLN A 104 -4.87 -11.09 -8.80
C GLN A 104 -5.47 -11.63 -10.10
N SER A 105 -6.75 -11.34 -10.39
CA SER A 105 -7.38 -11.78 -11.65
C SER A 105 -6.79 -11.07 -12.88
N SER A 106 -6.21 -9.88 -12.69
CA SER A 106 -5.61 -9.06 -13.76
C SER A 106 -4.15 -9.44 -14.10
N LEU A 107 -3.61 -10.51 -13.49
CA LEU A 107 -2.21 -10.92 -13.64
C LEU A 107 -2.07 -12.29 -14.32
N HIS A 108 -1.14 -12.38 -15.28
CA HIS A 108 -0.68 -13.68 -15.82
C HIS A 108 0.20 -14.46 -14.81
N HIS A 109 0.83 -13.78 -13.84
CA HIS A 109 1.59 -14.38 -12.74
C HIS A 109 1.15 -13.77 -11.40
N ARG A 110 0.86 -14.59 -10.38
CA ARG A 110 0.42 -14.07 -9.07
C ARG A 110 1.55 -13.27 -8.40
N GLY A 111 1.17 -12.15 -7.79
CA GLY A 111 2.08 -11.28 -7.04
C GLY A 111 1.30 -10.26 -6.21
N VAL A 112 1.82 -9.88 -5.04
CA VAL A 112 1.24 -8.82 -4.19
C VAL A 112 1.88 -7.50 -4.59
N TRP A 113 1.05 -6.56 -5.06
CA TRP A 113 1.46 -5.21 -5.40
C TRP A 113 0.95 -4.32 -4.27
N ASP A 114 1.87 -3.65 -3.59
CA ASP A 114 1.59 -2.73 -2.48
C ASP A 114 1.21 -1.36 -3.02
#